data_AF-A0A929K7U9-F1
#
_entry.id   AF-A0A929K7U9-F1
#
_cell.length_a   1.000
_cell.length_b   1.000
_cell.length_c   1.000
_cell.angle_alpha   90.00
_cell.angle_beta   90.00
_cell.angle_gamma   90.00
#
_symmetry.space_group_name_H-M   'P 1'
#
loop_
_entity.id
_entity.type
_entity.pdbx_description
1 polymer ?
#
loop_
_entity_poly.entity_id
_entity_poly.type
_entity_poly.pdbx_seq_one_letter_code
_entity_poly.pdbx_strand_id
1 'polypeptide(L)'
;MGRVWGFLLFKSCPVTQREIQEGMGYSRGLISRSLRQLKLGPMIKVSREGREIHYSVNTSLTEGFGDVVKRFLADNIKPMIKLLSENSDKITVEKVREDVLALLDEYKKLNIAVLLFYNLIDHINVMNLDVEEMEEMAKRISIKLGSDIKAVMRNE
;
A
#
# COMPACT_ATOMS: atom_id res chain seq x y z
N MET A 1 -3.48 -12.21 14.60
CA MET A 1 -2.42 -11.26 14.24
C MET A 1 -2.89 -10.27 13.19
N GLY A 2 -2.76 -10.57 11.90
CA GLY A 2 -3.02 -9.62 10.81
C GLY A 2 -4.42 -9.00 10.84
N ARG A 3 -5.46 -9.78 11.11
CA ARG A 3 -6.84 -9.26 11.21
C ARG A 3 -7.06 -8.27 12.36
N VAL A 4 -6.41 -8.49 13.51
CA VAL A 4 -6.50 -7.57 14.67
C VAL A 4 -5.76 -6.28 14.37
N TRP A 5 -4.58 -6.37 13.75
CA TRP A 5 -3.84 -5.19 13.32
C TRP A 5 -4.59 -4.43 12.21
N GLY A 6 -5.16 -5.14 11.24
CA GLY A 6 -6.07 -4.61 10.23
C GLY A 6 -7.25 -3.86 10.84
N PHE A 7 -7.93 -4.45 11.82
CA PHE A 7 -9.00 -3.77 12.54
C PHE A 7 -8.53 -2.44 13.17
N LEU A 8 -7.35 -2.44 13.81
CA LEU A 8 -6.78 -1.22 14.40
C LEU A 8 -6.41 -0.17 13.34
N LEU A 9 -5.98 -0.58 12.14
CA LEU A 9 -5.66 0.34 11.02
C LEU A 9 -6.88 1.14 10.57
N PHE A 10 -8.10 0.60 10.73
CA PHE A 10 -9.33 1.28 10.32
C PHE A 10 -10.03 2.02 11.47
N LYS A 11 -9.41 2.17 12.64
CA LYS A 11 -9.97 2.90 13.78
C LYS A 11 -9.31 4.27 13.93
N SER A 12 -10.15 5.32 14.01
CA SER A 12 -9.72 6.72 14.21
C SER A 12 -9.26 7.06 15.61
N CYS A 13 -9.60 6.22 16.57
CA CYS A 13 -9.22 6.40 17.96
C CYS A 13 -8.62 5.11 18.53
N PRO A 14 -7.79 5.22 19.58
CA PRO A 14 -7.38 4.07 20.36
C PRO A 14 -8.60 3.31 20.89
N VAL A 15 -8.56 1.98 20.79
CA VAL A 15 -9.67 1.10 21.18
C VAL A 15 -9.25 0.13 22.28
N THR A 16 -10.19 -0.25 23.12
CA THR A 16 -10.03 -1.27 24.15
C THR A 16 -10.08 -2.69 23.58
N GLN A 17 -9.60 -3.66 24.36
CA GLN A 17 -9.74 -5.07 23.98
C GLN A 17 -11.21 -5.50 23.81
N ARG A 18 -12.12 -4.89 24.58
CA ARG A 18 -13.55 -5.18 24.50
C ARG A 18 -14.14 -4.70 23.18
N GLU A 19 -13.81 -3.50 22.75
CA GLU A 19 -14.28 -2.96 21.47
C GLU A 19 -13.72 -3.75 20.28
N ILE A 20 -12.47 -4.24 20.38
CA ILE A 20 -11.91 -5.16 19.37
C ILE A 20 -12.70 -6.47 19.34
N GLN A 21 -13.10 -6.99 20.51
CA GLN A 21 -13.91 -8.20 20.60
C GLN A 21 -15.29 -8.02 19.98
N GLU A 22 -15.98 -6.93 20.32
CA GLU A 22 -17.29 -6.59 19.78
C GLU A 22 -17.23 -6.36 18.27
N GLY A 23 -16.21 -5.65 17.79
CA GLY A 23 -16.05 -5.34 16.37
C GLY A 23 -15.60 -6.51 15.48
N MET A 24 -14.95 -7.54 16.04
CA MET A 24 -14.42 -8.67 15.27
C MET A 24 -15.15 -10.00 15.51
N GLY A 25 -15.93 -10.11 16.59
CA GLY A 25 -16.55 -11.37 17.00
C GLY A 25 -15.56 -12.46 17.46
N TYR A 26 -14.31 -12.10 17.73
CA TYR A 26 -13.27 -13.05 18.14
C TYR A 26 -13.24 -13.25 19.64
N SER A 27 -12.79 -14.44 20.08
CA SER A 27 -12.66 -14.73 21.50
C SER A 27 -11.62 -13.81 22.16
N ARG A 28 -11.89 -13.43 23.42
CA ARG A 28 -10.99 -12.60 24.21
C ARG A 28 -9.56 -13.14 24.27
N GLY A 29 -9.42 -14.47 24.39
CA GLY A 29 -8.12 -15.14 24.42
C GLY A 29 -7.33 -14.99 23.11
N LEU A 30 -8.00 -15.13 21.96
CA LEU A 30 -7.39 -14.96 20.64
C LEU A 30 -6.91 -13.52 20.41
N ILE A 31 -7.73 -12.55 20.81
CA ILE A 31 -7.39 -11.12 20.74
C ILE A 31 -6.21 -10.82 21.68
N SER A 32 -6.23 -11.32 22.92
CA SER A 32 -5.15 -11.11 23.89
C SER A 32 -3.81 -11.65 23.38
N ARG A 33 -3.79 -12.88 22.85
CA ARG A 33 -2.60 -13.45 22.21
C ARG A 33 -2.14 -12.61 21.02
N SER A 34 -3.08 -12.11 20.23
CA SER A 34 -2.77 -11.29 19.08
C SER A 34 -2.12 -9.96 19.46
N LEU A 35 -2.73 -9.24 20.41
CA LEU A 35 -2.22 -7.97 20.93
C LEU A 35 -0.85 -8.16 21.59
N ARG A 36 -0.64 -9.26 22.34
CA ARG A 36 0.65 -9.57 22.95
C ARG A 36 1.76 -9.66 21.91
N GLN A 37 1.51 -10.34 20.80
CA GLN A 37 2.48 -10.46 19.72
C GLN A 37 2.67 -9.14 18.95
N LEU A 38 1.60 -8.37 18.73
CA LEU A 38 1.71 -7.05 18.08
C LEU A 38 2.55 -6.07 18.92
N LYS A 39 2.52 -6.19 20.25
CA LYS A 39 3.37 -5.41 21.17
C LYS A 39 4.85 -5.75 21.09
N LEU A 40 5.22 -6.96 20.62
CA LEU A 40 6.64 -7.35 20.52
C LEU A 40 7.37 -6.58 19.41
N GLY A 41 6.63 -6.08 18.41
CA GLY A 41 7.15 -5.21 17.37
C GLY A 41 6.63 -3.78 17.48
N PRO A 42 7.10 -2.86 16.62
CA PRO A 42 6.66 -1.46 16.60
C PRO A 42 5.29 -1.28 15.92
N MET A 43 4.40 -2.28 15.95
CA MET A 43 3.18 -2.34 15.13
C MET A 43 2.00 -1.57 15.76
N ILE A 44 1.96 -1.50 17.08
CA ILE A 44 0.87 -0.88 17.84
C ILE A 44 1.42 -0.01 18.98
N LYS A 45 0.71 1.08 19.28
CA LYS A 45 0.89 1.86 20.51
C LYS A 45 -0.08 1.35 21.57
N VAL A 46 0.36 1.39 22.82
CA VAL A 46 -0.44 1.00 23.98
C VAL A 46 -0.45 2.18 24.93
N SER A 47 -1.64 2.69 25.23
CA SER A 47 -1.84 3.70 26.25
C SER A 47 -2.72 3.15 27.36
N ARG A 48 -2.66 3.79 28.52
CA ARG A 48 -3.50 3.46 29.67
C ARG A 48 -4.27 4.70 30.07
N GLU A 49 -5.58 4.56 30.16
CA GLU A 49 -6.48 5.64 30.58
C GLU A 49 -7.28 5.10 31.76
N GLY A 50 -6.98 5.62 32.95
CA GLY A 50 -7.48 5.08 34.21
C GLY A 50 -7.15 3.58 34.38
N ARG A 51 -8.20 2.74 34.44
CA ARG A 51 -8.07 1.29 34.59
C ARG A 51 -8.07 0.52 33.27
N GLU A 52 -8.29 1.19 32.14
CA GLU A 52 -8.41 0.57 30.83
C GLU A 52 -7.16 0.71 29.99
N ILE A 53 -6.89 -0.31 29.17
CA ILE A 53 -5.78 -0.33 28.23
C ILE A 53 -6.35 -0.11 26.83
N HIS A 54 -5.81 0.89 26.16
CA HIS A 54 -6.16 1.25 24.80
C HIS A 54 -5.04 0.87 23.83
N TYR A 55 -5.44 0.51 22.62
CA TYR A 55 -4.59 0.02 21.55
C TYR A 55 -4.84 0.84 20.30
N SER A 56 -3.78 1.31 19.67
CA SER A 56 -3.84 1.99 18.38
C SER A 56 -2.69 1.52 17.49
N VAL A 57 -2.76 1.79 16.19
CA VAL A 57 -1.63 1.55 15.29
C VAL A 57 -0.50 2.52 15.59
N ASN A 58 0.73 2.05 15.47
CA ASN A 58 1.88 2.93 15.44
C ASN A 58 2.04 3.53 14.03
N THR A 59 1.51 4.74 13.82
CA THR A 59 1.51 5.40 12.51
C THR A 59 2.92 5.70 11.99
N SER A 60 3.93 5.83 12.86
CA SER A 60 5.31 6.07 12.41
C SER A 60 5.87 4.90 11.57
N LEU A 61 5.36 3.69 11.80
CA LEU A 61 5.74 2.51 11.01
C LEU A 61 5.07 2.52 9.64
N THR A 62 3.79 2.89 9.57
CA THR A 62 3.06 2.97 8.29
C THR A 62 3.54 4.16 7.47
N GLU A 63 3.84 5.30 8.10
CA GLU A 63 4.51 6.46 7.49
C GLU A 63 5.88 6.08 6.91
N GLY A 64 6.76 5.46 7.71
CA GLY A 64 8.10 5.04 7.25
C GLY A 64 8.03 4.00 6.11
N PHE A 65 7.04 3.11 6.13
CA PHE A 65 6.81 2.18 5.03
C PHE A 65 6.31 2.92 3.76
N GLY A 66 5.43 3.91 3.90
CA GLY A 66 5.01 4.78 2.80
C GLY A 66 6.20 5.46 2.11
N ASP A 67 7.15 5.99 2.90
CA ASP A 67 8.38 6.59 2.36
C ASP A 67 9.27 5.60 1.61
N VAL A 68 9.42 4.37 2.13
CA VAL A 68 10.17 3.30 1.45
C VAL A 68 9.52 2.95 0.11
N VAL A 69 8.21 2.79 0.08
CA VAL A 69 7.43 2.48 -1.13
C VAL A 69 7.55 3.61 -2.15
N LYS A 70 7.47 4.87 -1.70
CA LYS A 70 7.63 6.05 -2.54
C LYS A 70 9.02 6.13 -3.18
N ARG A 71 10.08 5.88 -2.41
CA ARG A 71 11.46 5.81 -2.92
C ARG A 71 11.63 4.65 -3.89
N PHE A 72 11.12 3.47 -3.57
CA PHE A 72 11.20 2.32 -4.47
C PHE A 72 10.55 2.61 -5.83
N LEU A 73 9.39 3.29 -5.83
CA LEU A 73 8.72 3.74 -7.04
C LEU A 73 9.56 4.74 -7.86
N ALA A 74 10.10 5.77 -7.19
CA ALA A 74 10.83 6.86 -7.82
C ALA A 74 12.22 6.43 -8.34
N ASP A 75 12.93 5.61 -7.56
CA ASP A 75 14.35 5.33 -7.76
C ASP A 75 14.58 4.02 -8.52
N ASN A 76 13.61 3.11 -8.54
CA ASN A 76 13.77 1.78 -9.16
C ASN A 76 12.75 1.53 -10.28
N ILE A 77 11.46 1.60 -9.96
CA ILE A 77 10.40 1.21 -10.91
C ILE A 77 10.34 2.17 -12.11
N LYS A 78 10.20 3.47 -11.86
CA LYS A 78 10.07 4.47 -12.94
C LYS A 78 11.31 4.52 -13.84
N PRO A 79 12.55 4.52 -13.30
CA PRO A 79 13.75 4.47 -14.13
C PRO A 79 13.84 3.20 -14.98
N MET A 80 13.43 2.05 -14.43
CA MET A 80 13.45 0.80 -15.20
C MET A 80 12.43 0.81 -16.35
N ILE A 81 11.20 1.29 -16.09
CA ILE A 81 10.19 1.47 -17.15
C ILE A 81 10.76 2.34 -18.27
N LYS A 82 11.37 3.47 -17.91
CA LYS A 82 11.97 4.41 -18.86
C LYS A 82 13.09 3.73 -19.68
N LEU A 83 14.02 3.06 -19.01
CA LEU A 83 15.14 2.38 -19.64
C LEU A 83 14.66 1.30 -20.62
N LEU A 84 13.69 0.48 -20.23
CA LEU A 84 13.17 -0.58 -21.08
C LEU A 84 12.40 0.00 -22.28
N SER A 85 11.57 1.03 -22.07
CA SER A 85 10.80 1.65 -23.16
C SER A 85 11.67 2.40 -24.18
N GLU A 86 12.74 3.08 -23.73
CA GLU A 86 13.60 3.86 -24.63
C GLU A 86 14.56 3.00 -25.46
N ASN A 87 14.69 1.71 -25.12
CA ASN A 87 15.64 0.80 -25.76
C ASN A 87 14.97 -0.39 -26.46
N SER A 88 13.69 -0.67 -26.24
CA SER A 88 13.00 -1.82 -26.84
C SER A 88 13.07 -1.83 -28.36
N ASP A 89 12.98 -0.68 -29.03
CA ASP A 89 12.99 -0.60 -30.49
C ASP A 89 14.39 -0.57 -31.10
N LYS A 90 15.43 -0.48 -30.26
CA LYS A 90 16.84 -0.60 -30.68
C LYS A 90 17.32 -2.05 -30.67
N ILE A 91 16.51 -2.98 -30.15
CA ILE A 91 16.85 -4.40 -30.06
C ILE A 91 16.52 -5.08 -31.38
N THR A 92 17.55 -5.58 -32.04
CA THR A 92 17.42 -6.25 -33.35
C THR A 92 17.12 -7.74 -33.24
N VAL A 93 17.40 -8.36 -32.09
CA VAL A 93 17.12 -9.78 -31.85
C VAL A 93 15.70 -9.93 -31.34
N GLU A 94 14.81 -10.46 -32.18
CA GLU A 94 13.37 -10.52 -31.93
C GLU A 94 13.02 -11.15 -30.57
N LYS A 95 13.61 -12.30 -30.25
CA LYS A 95 13.36 -12.98 -28.97
C LYS A 95 13.74 -12.09 -27.76
N VAL A 96 14.86 -11.38 -27.85
CA VAL A 96 15.30 -10.48 -26.76
C VAL A 96 14.37 -9.28 -26.66
N ARG A 97 13.85 -8.80 -27.79
CA ARG A 97 12.86 -7.72 -27.83
C ARG A 97 11.55 -8.15 -27.17
N GLU A 98 11.05 -9.35 -27.47
CA GLU A 98 9.86 -9.91 -26.83
C GLU A 98 10.05 -10.04 -25.30
N ASP A 99 11.18 -10.57 -24.85
CA ASP A 99 11.49 -10.70 -23.41
C ASP A 99 11.54 -9.33 -22.71
N VAL A 100 12.13 -8.32 -23.37
CA VAL A 100 12.19 -6.94 -22.85
C VAL A 100 10.80 -6.29 -22.78
N LEU A 101 9.95 -6.52 -23.78
CA LEU A 101 8.57 -6.03 -23.77
C LEU A 101 7.73 -6.70 -22.67
N ALA A 102 7.91 -7.99 -22.45
CA ALA A 102 7.26 -8.70 -21.34
C ALA A 102 7.71 -8.14 -19.98
N LEU A 103 9.02 -7.90 -19.81
CA LEU A 103 9.55 -7.29 -18.60
C LEU A 103 9.01 -5.86 -18.38
N LEU A 104 8.90 -5.06 -19.44
CA LEU A 104 8.31 -3.73 -19.38
C LEU A 104 6.85 -3.77 -18.89
N ASP A 105 6.07 -4.74 -19.37
CA ASP A 105 4.69 -4.93 -18.93
C ASP A 105 4.61 -5.30 -17.43
N GLU A 106 5.49 -6.20 -16.96
CA GLU A 106 5.59 -6.55 -15.54
C GLU A 106 5.97 -5.35 -14.66
N TYR A 107 6.90 -4.50 -15.11
CA TYR A 107 7.24 -3.27 -14.39
C TYR A 107 6.08 -2.25 -14.37
N LYS A 108 5.29 -2.15 -15.45
CA LYS A 108 4.09 -1.31 -15.48
C LYS A 108 3.02 -1.81 -14.51
N LYS A 109 2.78 -3.13 -14.46
CA LYS A 109 1.88 -3.75 -13.47
C LYS A 109 2.37 -3.48 -12.05
N LEU A 110 3.68 -3.64 -11.79
CA LEU A 110 4.28 -3.36 -10.49
C LEU A 110 4.13 -1.89 -10.08
N ASN A 111 4.32 -0.95 -11.03
CA ASN A 111 4.10 0.48 -10.80
C ASN A 111 2.68 0.78 -10.31
N ILE A 112 1.66 0.16 -10.93
CA ILE A 112 0.26 0.29 -10.50
C ILE A 112 0.07 -0.29 -9.11
N ALA A 113 0.53 -1.52 -8.86
CA ALA A 113 0.38 -2.18 -7.57
C ALA A 113 1.00 -1.34 -6.43
N VAL A 114 2.22 -0.85 -6.63
CA VAL A 114 2.95 -0.03 -5.65
C VAL A 114 2.25 1.30 -5.40
N LEU A 115 1.69 1.94 -6.43
CA LEU A 115 0.88 3.16 -6.27
C LEU A 115 -0.39 2.89 -5.46
N LEU A 116 -1.10 1.80 -5.73
CA LEU A 116 -2.30 1.43 -4.96
C LEU A 116 -1.97 1.18 -3.49
N PHE A 117 -0.88 0.46 -3.22
CA PHE A 117 -0.43 0.22 -1.84
C PHE A 117 -0.02 1.52 -1.13
N TYR A 118 0.77 2.38 -1.78
CA TYR A 118 1.17 3.67 -1.23
C TYR A 118 -0.05 4.53 -0.87
N ASN A 119 -1.01 4.66 -1.79
CA ASN A 119 -2.20 5.45 -1.55
C ASN A 119 -3.05 4.86 -0.41
N LEU A 120 -3.18 3.53 -0.33
CA LEU A 120 -3.90 2.89 0.77
C LEU A 120 -3.24 3.21 2.13
N ILE A 121 -1.92 3.23 2.20
CA ILE A 121 -1.17 3.60 3.40
C ILE A 121 -1.36 5.09 3.73
N ASP A 122 -1.29 5.96 2.73
CA ASP A 122 -1.51 7.40 2.88
C ASP A 122 -2.94 7.68 3.39
N HIS A 123 -3.95 7.02 2.83
CA HIS A 123 -5.33 7.10 3.31
C HIS A 123 -5.52 6.57 4.72
N ILE A 124 -4.85 5.47 5.10
CA ILE A 124 -4.85 4.98 6.49
C ILE A 124 -4.27 6.03 7.43
N ASN A 125 -3.21 6.73 7.00
CA ASN A 125 -2.57 7.75 7.82
C ASN A 125 -3.37 9.06 7.89
N VAL A 126 -4.15 9.40 6.85
CA VAL A 126 -4.93 10.65 6.74
C VAL A 126 -6.39 10.52 7.23
N MET A 127 -6.94 9.30 7.25
CA MET A 127 -8.28 8.94 7.74
C MET A 127 -9.46 9.73 7.15
N ASN A 128 -9.94 9.25 6.01
CA ASN A 128 -11.36 9.00 5.73
C ASN A 128 -11.40 8.01 4.56
N LEU A 129 -11.95 6.82 4.76
CA LEU A 129 -12.00 5.78 3.72
C LEU A 129 -13.45 5.56 3.30
N ASP A 130 -13.78 6.09 2.11
CA ASP A 130 -14.92 5.66 1.34
C ASP A 130 -14.44 4.69 0.24
N VAL A 131 -15.12 3.54 0.12
CA VAL A 131 -14.86 2.52 -0.88
C VAL A 131 -15.13 3.06 -2.29
N GLU A 132 -16.06 4.00 -2.41
CA GLU A 132 -16.42 4.66 -3.68
C GLU A 132 -15.28 5.57 -4.19
N GLU A 133 -14.57 6.25 -3.28
CA GLU A 133 -13.37 7.04 -3.60
C GLU A 133 -12.21 6.16 -4.08
N MET A 134 -12.07 4.94 -3.54
CA MET A 134 -11.06 3.98 -4.00
C MET A 134 -11.31 3.50 -5.43
N GLU A 135 -12.55 3.21 -5.80
CA GLU A 135 -12.89 2.82 -7.17
C GLU A 135 -12.72 3.96 -8.18
N GLU A 136 -13.14 5.18 -7.81
CA GLU A 136 -12.88 6.37 -8.62
C GLU A 136 -11.38 6.59 -8.82
N MET A 137 -10.59 6.42 -7.77
CA MET A 137 -9.15 6.62 -7.84
C MET A 137 -8.47 5.57 -8.73
N ALA A 138 -8.86 4.30 -8.64
CA ALA A 138 -8.35 3.25 -9.52
C ALA A 138 -8.67 3.55 -11.00
N LYS A 139 -9.86 4.09 -11.28
CA LYS A 139 -10.24 4.57 -12.60
C LYS A 139 -9.38 5.76 -13.04
N ARG A 140 -9.15 6.77 -12.18
CA ARG A 140 -8.29 7.93 -12.49
C ARG A 140 -6.85 7.55 -12.78
N ILE A 141 -6.26 6.63 -12.02
CA ILE A 141 -4.90 6.13 -12.25
C ILE A 141 -4.82 5.40 -13.60
N SER A 142 -5.81 4.55 -13.90
CA SER A 142 -5.88 3.83 -15.17
C SER A 142 -5.99 4.79 -16.37
N ILE A 143 -6.79 5.85 -16.23
CA ILE A 143 -6.95 6.89 -17.27
C ILE A 143 -5.66 7.68 -17.47
N LYS A 144 -5.00 8.09 -16.38
CA LYS A 144 -3.79 8.92 -16.44
C LYS A 144 -2.61 8.16 -17.05
N LEU A 145 -2.47 6.88 -16.75
CA LEU A 145 -1.46 6.03 -17.38
C LEU A 145 -1.73 5.87 -18.89
N GLY A 146 -3.00 5.72 -19.27
CA GLY A 146 -3.42 5.68 -20.67
C GLY A 146 -3.16 6.99 -21.42
N SER A 147 -3.32 8.15 -20.76
CA SER A 147 -3.01 9.44 -21.37
C SER A 147 -1.50 9.67 -21.52
N ASP A 148 -0.71 9.27 -20.52
CA ASP A 148 0.76 9.44 -20.54
C ASP A 148 1.39 8.58 -21.66
N ILE A 149 0.89 7.35 -21.85
CA ILE A 149 1.28 6.49 -22.98
C ILE A 149 0.91 7.13 -24.32
N LYS A 150 -0.32 7.65 -24.46
CA LYS A 150 -0.77 8.33 -25.69
C LYS A 150 -0.08 9.66 -25.97
N ALA A 151 0.52 10.30 -24.97
CA ALA A 151 1.29 11.53 -25.12
C ALA A 151 2.72 11.22 -25.59
N VAL A 152 3.32 10.13 -25.08
CA VAL A 152 4.61 9.63 -25.56
C VAL A 152 4.52 9.20 -27.03
N MET A 153 3.45 8.48 -27.42
CA MET A 153 3.26 8.01 -28.80
C MET A 153 2.84 9.09 -29.82
N ARG A 154 2.55 10.34 -29.38
CA ARG A 154 2.11 11.44 -30.28
C ARG A 154 3.21 12.46 -30.58
N ASN A 155 4.37 12.33 -29.95
CA ASN A 155 5.54 13.18 -30.19
C ASN A 155 6.62 12.48 -31.05
N GLU A 156 6.27 11.37 -31.69
CA GLU A 156 7.02 10.67 -32.74
C GLU A 156 6.36 10.93 -34.10
#